data_AF-A0A0S8JE16-F1
#
_entry.id   AF-A0A0S8JE16-F1
#
_cell.length_a   1.000
_cell.length_b   1.000
_cell.length_c   1.000
_cell.angle_alpha   90.00
_cell.angle_beta   90.00
_cell.angle_gamma   90.00
#
_symmetry.space_group_name_H-M   'P 1'
#
loop_
_entity.id
_entity.type
_entity.pdbx_description
1 polymer ?
#
loop_
_entity_poly.entity_id
_entity_poly.type
_entity_poly.pdbx_seq_one_letter_code
_entity_poly.pdbx_strand_id
1 'polypeptide(L)'
;MDYLGIDGSTSGKVDEPSPTGSTITCYACHNETTFDNTSVVFPSGVKITGLGKDAHCIRCHQGIGSTPVVDDAISEINLRNDDQSSEDLSFISSHSISAATQFGTEVQGAYEYKGKTYVGRFTRGNEFFSCARCHDEHTLEMKSETCHDCHTIAGTELRDIRVDTTDFNGDGDILVGISQEIDSFHSILMEAIKSYAEEKIGIPIGYHTQVYPFFFIDTNLDESIDSEEAAFTNQYPTWTPRLLRAAYNLNYASHDPGAFAHNSDYILQVLYDAIEDIGGDVSKLQRP
;
A
#
# COMPACT_ATOMS: atom_id res chain seq x y z
N MET A 1 16.07 4.20 21.94
CA MET A 1 15.18 3.83 20.82
C MET A 1 14.05 3.05 21.44
N ASP A 2 12.94 3.75 21.61
CA ASP A 2 11.81 3.34 22.41
C ASP A 2 11.20 2.03 21.88
N TYR A 3 10.89 1.99 20.59
CA TYR A 3 10.25 0.82 19.97
C TYR A 3 11.03 -0.50 20.09
N LEU A 4 12.35 -0.43 20.27
CA LEU A 4 13.20 -1.60 20.49
C LEU A 4 13.41 -1.91 21.97
N GLY A 5 13.04 -1.02 22.89
CA GLY A 5 13.24 -1.13 24.34
C GLY A 5 14.67 -0.82 24.78
N ILE A 6 15.47 -0.17 23.93
CA ILE A 6 16.89 0.10 24.19
C ILE A 6 17.10 1.12 25.33
N ASP A 7 16.17 2.06 25.47
CA ASP A 7 16.18 3.05 26.56
C ASP A 7 15.47 2.55 27.83
N GLY A 8 15.11 1.26 27.87
CA GLY A 8 14.42 0.63 29.00
C GLY A 8 12.90 0.70 28.93
N SER A 9 12.33 1.24 27.84
CA SER A 9 10.88 1.18 27.58
C SER A 9 10.41 -0.23 27.17
N THR A 10 9.10 -0.38 27.01
CA THR A 10 8.51 -1.66 26.61
C THR A 10 8.73 -1.89 25.11
N SER A 11 9.51 -2.90 24.75
CA SER A 11 9.75 -3.26 23.35
C SER A 11 8.45 -3.53 22.59
N GLY A 12 8.36 -3.06 21.34
CA GLY A 12 7.16 -3.16 20.51
C GLY A 12 6.13 -2.06 20.77
N LYS A 13 6.46 -1.05 21.59
CA LYS A 13 5.62 0.13 21.83
C LYS A 13 6.41 1.41 21.60
N VAL A 14 5.75 2.45 21.10
CA VAL A 14 6.27 3.82 21.14
C VAL A 14 5.47 4.54 22.21
N ASP A 15 6.13 4.82 23.32
CA ASP A 15 5.60 5.50 24.49
C ASP A 15 5.67 7.04 24.34
N GLU A 16 6.65 7.57 23.61
CA GLU A 16 6.82 9.02 23.42
C GLU A 16 7.16 9.40 21.95
N PRO A 17 6.75 10.59 21.48
CA PRO A 17 7.13 11.07 20.15
C PRO A 17 8.65 11.20 19.99
N SER A 18 9.17 10.72 18.86
CA SER A 18 10.56 10.94 18.49
C SER A 18 10.76 12.35 17.90
N PRO A 19 11.91 13.03 18.14
CA PRO A 19 12.22 14.30 17.50
C PRO A 19 12.14 14.23 15.97
N THR A 20 11.36 15.15 15.38
CA THR A 20 11.27 15.33 13.92
C THR A 20 12.54 15.98 13.38
N GLY A 21 12.82 15.80 12.08
CA GLY A 21 14.02 16.33 11.43
C GLY A 21 15.30 15.53 11.72
N SER A 22 15.19 14.33 12.30
CA SER A 22 16.27 13.36 12.44
C SER A 22 16.36 12.46 11.20
N THR A 23 17.56 11.93 10.92
CA THR A 23 17.78 10.94 9.86
C THR A 23 17.91 9.54 10.44
N ILE A 24 17.70 8.52 9.61
CA ILE A 24 18.02 7.13 9.96
C ILE A 24 19.54 7.04 10.13
N THR A 25 19.99 6.63 11.31
CA THR A 25 21.42 6.47 11.64
C THR A 25 21.81 5.00 11.64
N CYS A 26 23.12 4.71 11.62
CA CYS A 26 23.65 3.35 11.69
C CYS A 26 23.06 2.56 12.87
N TYR A 27 22.80 3.23 13.99
CA TYR A 27 22.29 2.61 15.22
C TYR A 27 20.85 2.08 15.07
N ALA A 28 20.08 2.56 14.09
CA ALA A 28 18.73 2.05 13.80
C ALA A 28 18.76 0.55 13.44
N CYS A 29 19.79 0.12 12.71
CA CYS A 29 19.96 -1.26 12.28
C CYS A 29 21.08 -1.99 13.04
N HIS A 30 22.08 -1.27 13.55
CA HIS A 30 23.24 -1.82 14.26
C HIS A 30 23.25 -1.45 15.74
N ASN A 31 22.56 -2.25 16.54
CA ASN A 31 22.55 -2.12 18.00
C ASN A 31 22.42 -3.49 18.67
N GLU A 32 22.57 -3.51 19.98
CA GLU A 32 22.54 -4.70 20.82
C GLU A 32 21.25 -5.51 20.74
N THR A 33 20.11 -4.91 20.36
CA THR A 33 18.82 -5.60 20.25
C THR A 33 18.51 -6.08 18.84
N THR A 34 19.06 -5.43 17.81
CA THR A 34 18.73 -5.77 16.42
C THR A 34 19.39 -7.06 15.99
N PHE A 35 20.58 -7.42 16.48
CA PHE A 35 21.28 -8.65 16.05
C PHE A 35 20.46 -9.93 16.21
N ASP A 36 19.64 -10.03 17.26
CA ASP A 36 18.81 -11.21 17.54
C ASP A 36 17.37 -11.05 17.03
N ASN A 37 17.02 -9.88 16.48
CA ASN A 37 15.67 -9.60 16.02
C ASN A 37 15.43 -10.23 14.64
N THR A 38 14.63 -11.31 14.63
CA THR A 38 14.33 -12.10 13.43
C THR A 38 12.82 -12.26 13.20
N SER A 39 12.01 -11.40 13.82
CA SER A 39 10.56 -11.46 13.71
C SER A 39 9.90 -10.08 13.75
N VAL A 40 8.80 -9.93 13.04
CA VAL A 40 8.01 -8.70 12.99
C VAL A 40 6.53 -9.03 13.17
N VAL A 41 5.81 -8.19 13.91
CA VAL A 41 4.35 -8.24 14.02
C VAL A 41 3.78 -7.16 13.11
N PHE A 42 3.03 -7.57 12.10
CA PHE A 42 2.37 -6.67 11.16
C PHE A 42 1.13 -6.02 11.80
N PRO A 43 0.62 -4.92 11.24
CA PRO A 43 -0.59 -4.26 11.75
C PRO A 43 -1.83 -5.17 11.84
N SER A 44 -1.90 -6.24 11.03
CA SER A 44 -2.94 -7.27 11.13
C SER A 44 -2.84 -8.16 12.38
N GLY A 45 -1.80 -8.00 13.20
CA GLY A 45 -1.49 -8.83 14.35
C GLY A 45 -0.72 -10.11 14.01
N VAL A 46 -0.50 -10.41 12.72
CA VAL A 46 0.27 -11.57 12.29
C VAL A 46 1.75 -11.38 12.60
N LYS A 47 2.34 -12.36 13.30
CA LYS A 47 3.78 -12.41 13.58
C LYS A 47 4.50 -13.29 12.56
N ILE A 48 5.38 -12.69 11.76
CA ILE A 48 6.29 -13.42 10.88
C ILE A 48 7.63 -13.64 11.60
N THR A 49 8.14 -14.86 11.56
CA THR A 49 9.41 -15.26 12.19
C THR A 49 10.38 -15.80 11.14
N GLY A 50 11.65 -15.99 11.53
CA GLY A 50 12.67 -16.51 10.61
C GLY A 50 13.06 -15.52 9.51
N LEU A 51 12.82 -14.22 9.71
CA LEU A 51 13.12 -13.16 8.75
C LEU A 51 14.63 -12.89 8.63
N GLY A 52 15.44 -13.42 9.54
CA GLY A 52 16.86 -13.10 9.61
C GLY A 52 17.06 -11.59 9.66
N LYS A 53 17.96 -11.08 8.81
CA LYS A 53 18.31 -9.64 8.74
C LYS A 53 17.25 -8.77 8.08
N ASP A 54 16.34 -9.35 7.28
CA ASP A 54 15.26 -8.57 6.65
C ASP A 54 14.28 -8.01 7.69
N ALA A 55 14.27 -8.55 8.91
CA ALA A 55 13.51 -8.00 10.02
C ALA A 55 13.80 -6.51 10.25
N HIS A 56 15.01 -6.03 9.96
CA HIS A 56 15.35 -4.61 10.10
C HIS A 56 14.60 -3.74 9.09
N CYS A 57 14.54 -4.18 7.83
CA CYS A 57 13.82 -3.48 6.76
C CYS A 57 12.31 -3.55 7.01
N ILE A 58 11.81 -4.77 7.28
CA ILE A 58 10.38 -5.05 7.44
C ILE A 58 9.80 -4.29 8.64
N ARG A 59 10.56 -4.07 9.71
CA ARG A 59 10.07 -3.34 10.89
C ARG A 59 9.57 -1.93 10.57
N CYS A 60 10.17 -1.28 9.59
CA CYS A 60 9.75 0.05 9.13
C CYS A 60 8.81 -0.04 7.92
N HIS A 61 9.05 -1.00 7.01
CA HIS A 61 8.31 -1.16 5.76
C HIS A 61 7.09 -2.12 5.86
N GLN A 62 6.67 -2.48 7.07
CA GLN A 62 5.52 -3.36 7.37
C GLN A 62 4.15 -2.70 7.18
N GLY A 63 4.09 -1.38 7.01
CA GLY A 63 2.86 -0.62 7.03
C GLY A 63 2.42 -0.21 8.43
N ILE A 64 1.47 0.73 8.46
CA ILE A 64 0.71 1.11 9.67
C ILE A 64 -0.77 0.74 9.56
N GLY A 65 -1.24 0.30 8.39
CA GLY A 65 -2.60 -0.17 8.15
C GLY A 65 -2.67 -1.65 7.78
N SER A 66 -3.87 -2.22 7.84
CA SER A 66 -4.19 -3.57 7.36
C SER A 66 -5.71 -3.73 7.20
N THR A 67 -6.15 -4.83 6.58
CA THR A 67 -7.59 -5.16 6.50
C THR A 67 -8.29 -5.10 7.88
N PRO A 68 -7.78 -5.77 8.95
CA PRO A 68 -8.41 -5.68 10.27
C PRO A 68 -8.51 -4.26 10.83
N VAL A 69 -7.50 -3.41 10.61
CA VAL A 69 -7.50 -2.02 11.10
C VAL A 69 -8.64 -1.22 10.45
N VAL A 70 -8.89 -1.42 9.15
CA VAL A 70 -9.99 -0.76 8.44
C VAL A 70 -11.34 -1.32 8.88
N ASP A 71 -11.45 -2.65 9.02
CA ASP A 71 -12.67 -3.30 9.50
C ASP A 71 -13.05 -2.86 10.92
N ASP A 72 -12.07 -2.75 11.82
CA ASP A 72 -12.28 -2.30 13.20
C ASP A 72 -12.86 -0.87 13.20
N ALA A 73 -12.24 0.07 12.48
CA ALA A 73 -12.71 1.45 12.37
C ALA A 73 -14.15 1.55 11.80
N ILE A 74 -14.47 0.73 10.79
CA ILE A 74 -15.83 0.66 10.21
C ILE A 74 -16.83 0.03 11.19
N SER A 75 -16.41 -0.93 12.01
CA SER A 75 -17.30 -1.61 12.94
C SER A 75 -17.65 -0.74 14.16
N GLU A 76 -16.72 0.09 14.65
CA GLU A 76 -16.87 0.90 15.86
C GLU A 76 -18.01 1.94 15.74
N ILE A 77 -18.19 2.51 14.56
CA ILE A 77 -19.23 3.51 14.26
C ILE A 77 -20.66 2.92 14.14
N ASN A 78 -20.80 1.60 13.99
CA ASN A 78 -22.09 0.89 13.90
C ASN A 78 -23.08 1.46 12.85
N LEU A 79 -22.61 1.75 11.63
CA LEU A 79 -23.48 2.23 10.55
C LEU A 79 -24.44 1.13 10.03
N ARG A 80 -25.55 1.56 9.44
CA ARG A 80 -26.61 0.63 8.97
C ARG A 80 -26.27 -0.03 7.64
N ASN A 81 -25.46 0.62 6.83
CA ASN A 81 -25.00 0.13 5.53
C ASN A 81 -23.74 0.88 5.10
N ASP A 82 -23.06 0.35 4.09
CA ASP A 82 -21.75 0.80 3.63
C ASP A 82 -21.76 2.12 2.84
N ASP A 83 -22.94 2.65 2.49
CA ASP A 83 -23.11 3.90 1.74
C ASP A 83 -23.55 5.05 2.66
N GLN A 84 -23.77 4.77 3.96
CA GLN A 84 -24.07 5.80 4.94
C GLN A 84 -22.78 6.56 5.27
N SER A 85 -22.77 7.89 5.16
CA SER A 85 -21.64 8.72 5.55
C SER A 85 -21.57 8.92 7.06
N SER A 86 -20.36 9.10 7.57
CA SER A 86 -20.08 9.49 8.95
C SER A 86 -18.88 10.42 9.01
N GLU A 87 -18.98 11.51 9.78
CA GLU A 87 -17.85 12.39 10.11
C GLU A 87 -16.94 11.76 11.18
N ASP A 88 -17.41 10.71 11.88
CA ASP A 88 -16.61 9.96 12.86
C ASP A 88 -15.65 8.97 12.17
N LEU A 89 -15.84 8.69 10.87
CA LEU A 89 -14.85 7.98 10.07
C LEU A 89 -13.82 8.97 9.54
N SER A 90 -12.55 8.59 9.60
CA SER A 90 -11.43 9.32 9.01
C SER A 90 -10.64 8.42 8.06
N PHE A 91 -9.88 9.03 7.16
CA PHE A 91 -8.97 8.31 6.30
C PHE A 91 -7.90 7.56 7.12
N ILE A 92 -7.67 6.30 6.76
CA ILE A 92 -6.64 5.46 7.36
C ILE A 92 -5.47 5.37 6.37
N SER A 93 -4.31 5.87 6.78
CA SER A 93 -3.10 5.75 5.95
C SER A 93 -2.51 4.36 6.05
N SER A 94 -1.99 3.85 4.94
CA SER A 94 -1.29 2.57 4.86
C SER A 94 0.21 2.71 5.16
N HIS A 95 0.83 3.83 4.74
CA HIS A 95 2.24 4.29 4.87
C HIS A 95 3.35 3.25 5.11
N SER A 96 4.40 3.27 4.27
CA SER A 96 5.58 2.39 4.36
C SER A 96 5.23 0.90 4.27
N ILE A 97 4.63 0.46 3.16
CA ILE A 97 3.98 -0.86 3.02
C ILE A 97 4.68 -1.87 2.12
N SER A 98 5.87 -1.56 1.58
CA SER A 98 6.55 -2.42 0.61
C SER A 98 6.78 -3.86 1.11
N ALA A 99 7.05 -4.07 2.40
CA ALA A 99 7.15 -5.43 2.93
C ALA A 99 5.77 -6.11 2.96
N ALA A 100 4.74 -5.43 3.43
CA ALA A 100 3.39 -6.00 3.49
C ALA A 100 2.88 -6.42 2.10
N THR A 101 3.22 -5.67 1.04
CA THR A 101 2.91 -6.06 -0.35
C THR A 101 3.55 -7.39 -0.70
N GLN A 102 4.83 -7.58 -0.37
CA GLN A 102 5.54 -8.83 -0.62
C GLN A 102 4.91 -10.03 0.10
N PHE A 103 4.35 -9.84 1.31
CA PHE A 103 3.68 -10.91 2.05
C PHE A 103 2.21 -11.16 1.63
N GLY A 104 1.58 -10.21 0.93
CA GLY A 104 0.21 -10.34 0.43
C GLY A 104 -0.79 -10.74 1.52
N THR A 105 -1.66 -11.71 1.22
CA THR A 105 -2.71 -12.19 2.14
C THR A 105 -2.22 -12.78 3.45
N GLU A 106 -0.92 -13.13 3.56
CA GLU A 106 -0.37 -13.63 4.82
C GLU A 106 -0.43 -12.57 5.93
N VAL A 107 -0.31 -11.28 5.56
CA VAL A 107 -0.31 -10.17 6.51
C VAL A 107 -1.41 -9.15 6.24
N GLN A 108 -2.13 -9.26 5.12
CA GLN A 108 -3.30 -8.44 4.79
C GLN A 108 -3.02 -6.93 4.90
N GLY A 109 -1.89 -6.49 4.33
CA GLY A 109 -1.47 -5.09 4.36
C GLY A 109 -2.45 -4.17 3.64
N ALA A 110 -2.86 -4.56 2.43
CA ALA A 110 -3.97 -3.91 1.72
C ALA A 110 -5.33 -4.34 2.31
N TYR A 111 -6.42 -3.70 1.88
CA TYR A 111 -7.78 -4.12 2.23
C TYR A 111 -8.23 -5.26 1.31
N GLU A 112 -8.56 -6.39 1.92
CA GLU A 112 -9.08 -7.59 1.26
C GLU A 112 -10.59 -7.68 1.44
N TYR A 113 -11.32 -7.88 0.34
CA TYR A 113 -12.77 -7.94 0.35
C TYR A 113 -13.28 -9.33 0.72
N LYS A 114 -14.32 -9.37 1.56
CA LYS A 114 -14.91 -10.61 2.06
C LYS A 114 -15.37 -11.53 0.92
N GLY A 115 -14.98 -12.79 0.98
CA GLY A 115 -15.36 -13.83 0.01
C GLY A 115 -14.48 -13.87 -1.25
N LYS A 116 -13.49 -12.98 -1.34
CA LYS A 116 -12.43 -13.02 -2.35
C LYS A 116 -11.24 -13.83 -1.82
N THR A 117 -10.36 -14.24 -2.72
CA THR A 117 -9.09 -14.91 -2.40
C THR A 117 -7.96 -14.10 -3.00
N TYR A 118 -6.91 -13.91 -2.21
CA TYR A 118 -5.76 -13.11 -2.58
C TYR A 118 -4.50 -13.97 -2.56
N VAL A 119 -3.55 -13.65 -3.43
CA VAL A 119 -2.25 -14.32 -3.40
C VAL A 119 -1.52 -13.97 -2.11
N GLY A 120 -0.81 -14.95 -1.57
CA GLY A 120 0.03 -14.77 -0.39
C GLY A 120 1.39 -14.21 -0.75
N ARG A 121 2.36 -14.60 0.08
CA ARG A 121 3.74 -14.17 -0.05
C ARG A 121 4.28 -14.44 -1.46
N PHE A 122 4.82 -13.41 -2.09
CA PHE A 122 5.47 -13.52 -3.38
C PHE A 122 6.72 -14.38 -3.27
N THR A 123 6.84 -15.35 -4.17
CA THR A 123 7.99 -16.23 -4.30
C THR A 123 8.35 -16.36 -5.77
N ARG A 124 9.64 -16.31 -6.10
CA ARG A 124 10.10 -16.64 -7.46
C ARG A 124 10.65 -18.06 -7.44
N GLY A 125 9.86 -19.02 -7.94
CA GLY A 125 10.12 -20.44 -7.73
C GLY A 125 9.86 -20.83 -6.27
N ASN A 126 10.80 -21.55 -5.65
CA ASN A 126 10.69 -21.94 -4.23
C ASN A 126 11.43 -20.98 -3.28
N GLU A 127 12.02 -19.90 -3.80
CA GLU A 127 12.83 -18.97 -3.01
C GLU A 127 12.02 -17.71 -2.65
N PHE A 128 12.04 -17.39 -1.36
CA PHE A 128 11.72 -16.05 -0.89
C PHE A 128 12.92 -15.13 -1.18
N PHE A 129 12.67 -14.00 -1.83
CA PHE A 129 13.71 -13.02 -2.12
C PHE A 129 13.85 -12.10 -0.90
N SER A 130 15.02 -12.17 -0.25
CA SER A 130 15.36 -11.22 0.81
C SER A 130 15.44 -9.80 0.26
N CYS A 131 15.13 -8.81 1.09
CA CYS A 131 15.17 -7.40 0.70
C CYS A 131 16.58 -7.02 0.22
N ALA A 132 17.60 -7.47 0.95
CA ALA A 132 19.02 -7.25 0.67
C ALA A 132 19.52 -7.87 -0.66
N ARG A 133 18.78 -8.83 -1.23
CA ARG A 133 19.13 -9.39 -2.55
C ARG A 133 18.92 -8.36 -3.66
N CYS A 134 17.91 -7.51 -3.53
CA CYS A 134 17.55 -6.51 -4.54
C CYS A 134 17.91 -5.08 -4.13
N HIS A 135 18.02 -4.78 -2.84
CA HIS A 135 18.33 -3.44 -2.33
C HIS A 135 19.69 -3.44 -1.64
N ASP A 136 20.45 -2.35 -1.81
CA ASP A 136 21.65 -2.09 -1.02
C ASP A 136 21.25 -1.54 0.36
N GLU A 137 21.78 -2.15 1.41
CA GLU A 137 21.39 -1.89 2.79
C GLU A 137 21.89 -0.55 3.32
N HIS A 138 22.84 0.09 2.63
CA HIS A 138 23.44 1.37 3.03
C HIS A 138 23.12 2.52 2.08
N THR A 139 23.08 2.27 0.77
CA THR A 139 22.72 3.30 -0.22
C THR A 139 21.23 3.35 -0.50
N LEU A 140 20.50 2.27 -0.19
CA LEU A 140 19.09 2.04 -0.56
C LEU A 140 18.86 1.97 -2.08
N GLU A 141 19.93 2.02 -2.87
CA GLU A 141 19.85 1.85 -4.31
C GLU A 141 19.47 0.41 -4.66
N MET A 142 18.73 0.28 -5.74
CA MET A 142 18.29 -1.01 -6.25
C MET A 142 19.37 -1.63 -7.13
N LYS A 143 19.67 -2.90 -6.89
CA LYS A 143 20.67 -3.72 -7.59
C LYS A 143 20.08 -4.27 -8.90
N SER A 144 19.93 -3.41 -9.90
CA SER A 144 19.24 -3.72 -11.18
C SER A 144 19.85 -4.91 -11.93
N GLU A 145 21.16 -5.16 -11.77
CA GLU A 145 21.86 -6.29 -12.36
C GLU A 145 21.24 -7.64 -11.98
N THR A 146 20.72 -7.75 -10.75
CA THR A 146 20.04 -8.96 -10.25
C THR A 146 18.83 -9.35 -11.08
N CYS A 147 18.15 -8.36 -11.69
CA CYS A 147 17.00 -8.60 -12.57
C CYS A 147 17.44 -9.05 -13.96
N HIS A 148 18.53 -8.46 -14.47
CA HIS A 148 19.08 -8.75 -15.79
C HIS A 148 19.64 -10.18 -15.94
N ASP A 149 19.96 -10.84 -14.82
CA ASP A 149 20.36 -12.25 -14.82
C ASP A 149 19.31 -13.19 -15.44
N CYS A 150 18.03 -12.81 -15.41
CA CYS A 150 16.93 -13.65 -15.91
C CYS A 150 15.93 -12.92 -16.82
N HIS A 151 15.88 -11.59 -16.80
CA HIS A 151 14.91 -10.81 -17.55
C HIS A 151 15.57 -10.01 -18.67
N THR A 152 15.09 -10.23 -19.89
CA THR A 152 15.39 -9.34 -21.02
C THR A 152 14.42 -8.17 -20.95
N ILE A 153 14.90 -7.01 -20.52
CA ILE A 153 14.07 -5.80 -20.42
C ILE A 153 14.00 -5.20 -21.82
N ALA A 154 12.78 -5.07 -22.37
CA ALA A 154 12.58 -4.47 -23.68
C ALA A 154 12.80 -2.93 -23.68
N GLY A 155 12.86 -2.31 -22.48
CA GLY A 155 13.13 -0.89 -22.24
C GLY A 155 14.39 -0.63 -21.39
N THR A 156 14.46 0.55 -20.78
CA THR A 156 15.60 1.00 -19.95
C THR A 156 15.35 0.90 -18.45
N GLU A 157 14.10 0.69 -18.02
CA GLU A 157 13.71 0.71 -16.60
C GLU A 157 13.19 -0.65 -16.12
N LEU A 158 13.37 -0.98 -14.84
CA LEU A 158 12.85 -2.24 -14.28
C LEU A 158 11.32 -2.34 -14.32
N ARG A 159 10.62 -1.20 -14.36
CA ARG A 159 9.17 -1.12 -14.51
C ARG A 159 8.70 -1.71 -15.84
N ASP A 160 9.56 -1.76 -16.85
CA ASP A 160 9.28 -2.33 -18.18
C ASP A 160 9.38 -3.87 -18.19
N ILE A 161 9.76 -4.50 -17.08
CA ILE A 161 9.80 -5.96 -16.98
C ILE A 161 8.38 -6.52 -17.10
N ARG A 162 8.22 -7.47 -18.03
CA ARG A 162 7.01 -8.25 -18.23
C ARG A 162 7.35 -9.74 -18.19
N VAL A 163 6.63 -10.50 -17.36
CA VAL A 163 6.82 -11.95 -17.19
C VAL A 163 5.55 -12.69 -17.56
N ASP A 164 4.42 -12.29 -16.98
CA ASP A 164 3.08 -12.70 -17.40
C ASP A 164 2.64 -11.80 -18.56
N THR A 165 2.11 -12.35 -19.65
CA THR A 165 1.61 -11.58 -20.81
C THR A 165 0.09 -11.42 -20.84
N THR A 166 -0.59 -11.69 -19.72
CA THR A 166 -2.03 -11.48 -19.58
C THR A 166 -2.35 -9.99 -19.61
N ASP A 167 -3.23 -9.57 -20.53
CA ASP A 167 -3.76 -8.20 -20.64
C ASP A 167 -4.79 -7.95 -19.52
N PHE A 168 -4.34 -7.36 -18.41
CA PHE A 168 -5.18 -7.21 -17.22
C PHE A 168 -6.12 -6.01 -17.34
N ASN A 169 -5.68 -4.91 -17.95
CA ASN A 169 -6.49 -3.71 -18.14
C ASN A 169 -7.42 -3.79 -19.37
N GLY A 170 -7.22 -4.77 -20.25
CA GLY A 170 -8.08 -5.04 -21.40
C GLY A 170 -7.87 -4.08 -22.58
N ASP A 171 -6.73 -3.40 -22.66
CA ASP A 171 -6.40 -2.45 -23.73
C ASP A 171 -5.68 -3.10 -24.94
N GLY A 172 -5.27 -4.36 -24.80
CA GLY A 172 -4.57 -5.15 -25.80
C GLY A 172 -3.06 -4.92 -25.89
N ASP A 173 -2.46 -4.06 -25.06
CA ASP A 173 -1.03 -3.79 -25.02
C ASP A 173 -0.30 -4.69 -24.01
N ILE A 174 0.14 -5.84 -24.50
CA ILE A 174 0.95 -6.80 -23.72
C ILE A 174 2.46 -6.53 -23.82
N LEU A 175 2.88 -5.43 -24.46
CA LEU A 175 4.30 -5.11 -24.65
C LEU A 175 4.85 -4.20 -23.55
N VAL A 176 3.97 -3.57 -22.77
CA VAL A 176 4.35 -2.76 -21.61
C VAL A 176 4.58 -3.62 -20.37
N GLY A 177 5.43 -3.13 -19.46
CA GLY A 177 5.68 -3.79 -18.19
C GLY A 177 4.44 -3.83 -17.28
N ILE A 178 4.44 -4.77 -16.33
CA ILE A 178 3.30 -5.00 -15.42
C ILE A 178 2.97 -3.77 -14.55
N SER A 179 3.90 -2.82 -14.39
CA SER A 179 3.61 -1.58 -13.68
C SER A 179 2.55 -0.73 -14.38
N GLN A 180 2.50 -0.74 -15.72
CA GLN A 180 1.50 0.04 -16.46
C GLN A 180 0.09 -0.51 -16.22
N GLU A 181 -0.07 -1.83 -16.09
CA GLU A 181 -1.34 -2.45 -15.71
C GLU A 181 -1.81 -1.96 -14.32
N ILE A 182 -0.88 -1.88 -13.36
CA ILE A 182 -1.16 -1.35 -12.01
C ILE A 182 -1.54 0.13 -12.09
N ASP A 183 -0.81 0.94 -12.87
CA ASP A 183 -1.07 2.37 -13.06
C ASP A 183 -2.47 2.59 -13.71
N SER A 184 -2.87 1.72 -14.66
CA SER A 184 -4.22 1.73 -15.25
C SER A 184 -5.30 1.42 -14.21
N PHE A 185 -5.15 0.35 -13.41
CA PHE A 185 -6.11 -0.01 -12.38
C PHE A 185 -6.23 1.10 -11.32
N HIS A 186 -5.11 1.68 -10.92
CA HIS A 186 -5.09 2.82 -9.99
C HIS A 186 -5.87 4.01 -10.54
N SER A 187 -5.70 4.34 -11.82
CA SER A 187 -6.42 5.44 -12.47
C SER A 187 -7.93 5.15 -12.53
N ILE A 188 -8.32 3.93 -12.92
CA ILE A 188 -9.73 3.51 -12.95
C ILE A 188 -10.36 3.58 -11.55
N LEU A 189 -9.64 3.14 -10.51
CA LEU A 189 -10.11 3.22 -9.13
C LEU A 189 -10.29 4.68 -8.68
N MET A 190 -9.37 5.59 -9.03
CA MET A 190 -9.52 7.01 -8.70
C MET A 190 -10.78 7.61 -9.34
N GLU A 191 -11.05 7.30 -10.61
CA GLU A 191 -12.26 7.78 -11.29
C GLU A 191 -13.54 7.22 -10.68
N ALA A 192 -13.53 5.95 -10.28
CA ALA A 192 -14.65 5.34 -9.58
C ALA A 192 -14.87 5.95 -8.18
N ILE A 193 -13.79 6.29 -7.47
CA ILE A 193 -13.82 7.02 -6.19
C ILE A 193 -14.45 8.41 -6.35
N LYS A 194 -14.02 9.18 -7.36
CA LYS A 194 -14.59 10.51 -7.66
C LYS A 194 -16.08 10.43 -7.93
N SER A 195 -16.46 9.53 -8.85
CA SER A 195 -17.86 9.31 -9.24
C SER A 195 -18.72 8.93 -8.03
N TYR A 196 -18.25 7.99 -7.20
CA TYR A 196 -18.95 7.56 -6.00
C TYR A 196 -19.13 8.70 -4.98
N ALA A 197 -18.08 9.48 -4.73
CA ALA A 197 -18.11 10.59 -3.79
C ALA A 197 -19.11 11.67 -4.22
N GLU A 198 -19.14 12.03 -5.51
CA GLU A 198 -20.12 12.97 -6.06
C GLU A 198 -21.54 12.42 -5.95
N GLU A 199 -21.79 11.17 -6.36
CA GLU A 199 -23.13 10.59 -6.40
C GLU A 199 -23.73 10.29 -5.01
N LYS A 200 -22.92 9.83 -4.07
CA LYS A 200 -23.39 9.31 -2.77
C LYS A 200 -23.28 10.33 -1.64
N ILE A 201 -22.25 11.17 -1.68
CA ILE A 201 -21.95 12.14 -0.62
C ILE A 201 -22.25 13.57 -1.10
N GLY A 202 -22.05 13.85 -2.39
CA GLY A 202 -22.19 15.19 -2.95
C GLY A 202 -21.00 16.11 -2.66
N ILE A 203 -19.85 15.55 -2.30
CA ILE A 203 -18.62 16.29 -2.04
C ILE A 203 -17.53 15.76 -2.99
N PRO A 204 -17.04 16.57 -3.94
CA PRO A 204 -15.93 16.19 -4.82
C PRO A 204 -14.69 15.81 -4.03
N ILE A 205 -14.05 14.71 -4.41
CA ILE A 205 -12.85 14.19 -3.76
C ILE A 205 -11.68 14.21 -4.75
N GLY A 206 -10.52 14.64 -4.30
CA GLY A 206 -9.27 14.50 -5.02
C GLY A 206 -8.20 13.83 -4.17
N TYR A 207 -7.14 13.35 -4.83
CA TYR A 207 -6.04 12.61 -4.21
C TYR A 207 -4.68 13.24 -4.53
N HIS A 208 -3.82 13.37 -3.52
CA HIS A 208 -2.46 13.87 -3.64
C HIS A 208 -1.48 12.89 -2.96
N THR A 209 -0.56 12.30 -3.73
CA THR A 209 0.32 11.20 -3.26
C THR A 209 1.32 11.59 -2.17
N GLN A 210 1.69 12.86 -2.05
CA GLN A 210 2.78 13.31 -1.17
C GLN A 210 2.36 14.13 0.05
N VAL A 211 1.10 14.58 0.13
CA VAL A 211 0.68 15.53 1.16
C VAL A 211 -0.42 14.90 1.99
N TYR A 212 -0.13 14.66 3.27
CA TYR A 212 -1.09 14.14 4.23
C TYR A 212 -2.26 15.13 4.44
N PRO A 213 -3.53 14.69 4.53
CA PRO A 213 -4.00 13.29 4.62
C PRO A 213 -4.32 12.62 3.28
N PHE A 214 -3.71 13.08 2.19
CA PHE A 214 -3.77 12.54 0.83
C PHE A 214 -5.11 12.71 0.11
N PHE A 215 -6.23 12.74 0.82
CA PHE A 215 -7.55 13.01 0.25
C PHE A 215 -8.08 14.37 0.69
N PHE A 216 -8.51 15.16 -0.30
CA PHE A 216 -8.92 16.55 -0.12
C PHE A 216 -10.23 16.80 -0.88
N ILE A 217 -10.90 17.91 -0.55
CA ILE A 217 -11.99 18.39 -1.39
C ILE A 217 -11.38 18.99 -2.66
N ASP A 218 -11.82 18.51 -3.82
CA ASP A 218 -11.55 19.18 -5.11
C ASP A 218 -12.51 20.38 -5.21
N THR A 219 -12.00 21.55 -4.87
CA THR A 219 -12.80 22.78 -4.73
C THR A 219 -13.00 23.49 -6.06
N ASN A 220 -12.10 23.28 -7.03
CA ASN A 220 -12.12 23.92 -8.33
C ASN A 220 -12.75 23.03 -9.43
N LEU A 221 -13.02 21.75 -9.11
CA LEU A 221 -13.62 20.73 -9.99
C LEU A 221 -12.76 20.42 -11.22
N ASP A 222 -11.44 20.44 -11.09
CA ASP A 222 -10.50 20.10 -12.16
C ASP A 222 -9.99 18.66 -12.12
N GLU A 223 -10.55 17.84 -11.21
CA GLU A 223 -10.27 16.42 -11.04
C GLU A 223 -8.85 16.12 -10.52
N SER A 224 -8.12 17.14 -10.07
CA SER A 224 -6.79 17.05 -9.47
C SER A 224 -6.75 17.79 -8.13
N ILE A 225 -5.63 17.68 -7.40
CA ILE A 225 -5.40 18.46 -6.17
C ILE A 225 -4.09 19.21 -6.36
N ASP A 226 -4.19 20.53 -6.45
CA ASP A 226 -3.05 21.42 -6.57
C ASP A 226 -2.44 21.80 -5.21
N SER A 227 -1.46 22.70 -5.20
CA SER A 227 -0.79 23.14 -3.97
C SER A 227 -1.67 23.98 -3.04
N GLU A 228 -2.71 24.60 -3.58
CA GLU A 228 -3.67 25.43 -2.87
C GLU A 228 -4.73 24.56 -2.17
N GLU A 229 -5.08 23.43 -2.78
CA GLU A 229 -6.02 22.44 -2.24
C GLU A 229 -5.37 21.39 -1.35
N ALA A 230 -4.09 21.06 -1.57
CA ALA A 230 -3.28 20.14 -0.76
C ALA A 230 -2.91 20.73 0.61
N ALA A 231 -3.91 21.12 1.39
CA ALA A 231 -3.76 21.68 2.72
C ALA A 231 -4.58 20.87 3.72
N PHE A 232 -4.03 20.64 4.92
CA PHE A 232 -4.72 19.88 5.98
C PHE A 232 -6.12 20.47 6.31
N THR A 233 -6.29 21.78 6.19
CA THR A 233 -7.58 22.46 6.38
C THR A 233 -8.64 22.12 5.34
N ASN A 234 -8.22 21.59 4.18
CA ASN A 234 -9.06 21.14 3.07
C ASN A 234 -9.18 19.60 2.97
N GLN A 235 -8.81 18.88 4.04
CA GLN A 235 -8.96 17.42 4.08
C GLN A 235 -10.39 16.99 3.77
N TYR A 236 -10.54 15.82 3.15
CA TYR A 236 -11.86 15.28 2.84
C TYR A 236 -12.66 15.00 4.13
N PRO A 237 -13.88 15.55 4.28
CA PRO A 237 -14.48 15.76 5.60
C PRO A 237 -15.29 14.58 6.16
N THR A 238 -15.71 13.64 5.31
CA THR A 238 -16.60 12.53 5.73
C THR A 238 -16.38 11.32 4.86
N TRP A 239 -16.67 10.14 5.40
CA TRP A 239 -16.41 8.88 4.73
C TRP A 239 -17.61 7.95 4.86
N THR A 240 -17.83 7.14 3.83
CA THR A 240 -18.66 5.93 3.93
C THR A 240 -17.72 4.73 4.09
N PRO A 241 -18.15 3.61 4.71
CA PRO A 241 -17.35 2.39 4.75
C PRO A 241 -16.83 1.94 3.38
N ARG A 242 -17.65 2.03 2.33
CA ARG A 242 -17.27 1.68 0.95
C ARG A 242 -16.16 2.59 0.41
N LEU A 243 -16.33 3.90 0.54
CA LEU A 243 -15.33 4.88 0.11
C LEU A 243 -14.01 4.71 0.85
N LEU A 244 -14.05 4.45 2.16
CA LEU A 244 -12.84 4.27 2.98
C LEU A 244 -12.01 3.07 2.51
N ARG A 245 -12.63 1.92 2.20
CA ARG A 245 -11.93 0.74 1.69
C ARG A 245 -11.27 0.98 0.33
N ALA A 246 -12.00 1.63 -0.58
CA ALA A 246 -11.49 1.98 -1.90
C ALA A 246 -10.31 2.97 -1.81
N ALA A 247 -10.46 4.04 -1.03
CA ALA A 247 -9.42 5.03 -0.82
C ALA A 247 -8.18 4.45 -0.11
N TYR A 248 -8.39 3.52 0.84
CA TYR A 248 -7.30 2.78 1.47
C TYR A 248 -6.48 2.00 0.44
N ASN A 249 -7.14 1.24 -0.45
CA ASN A 249 -6.44 0.47 -1.48
C ASN A 249 -5.80 1.33 -2.56
N LEU A 250 -6.42 2.45 -2.95
CA LEU A 250 -5.81 3.44 -3.84
C LEU A 250 -4.48 3.92 -3.22
N ASN A 251 -4.55 4.43 -1.99
CA ASN A 251 -3.37 4.94 -1.29
C ASN A 251 -2.31 3.86 -1.04
N TYR A 252 -2.73 2.64 -0.74
CA TYR A 252 -1.84 1.49 -0.59
C TYR A 252 -1.03 1.25 -1.87
N ALA A 253 -1.68 1.20 -3.02
CA ALA A 253 -1.00 1.02 -4.31
C ALA A 253 -0.07 2.19 -4.66
N SER A 254 -0.43 3.44 -4.32
CA SER A 254 0.42 4.60 -4.58
C SER A 254 1.68 4.66 -3.70
N HIS A 255 1.69 3.97 -2.55
CA HIS A 255 2.77 4.02 -1.57
C HIS A 255 3.72 2.82 -1.62
N ASP A 256 3.59 1.95 -2.63
CA ASP A 256 4.62 0.95 -2.99
C ASP A 256 5.13 1.17 -4.42
N PRO A 257 6.16 2.01 -4.64
CA PRO A 257 6.71 2.20 -5.98
C PRO A 257 7.28 0.89 -6.56
N GLY A 258 7.59 -0.11 -5.73
CA GLY A 258 8.07 -1.43 -6.11
C GLY A 258 6.98 -2.50 -6.22
N ALA A 259 5.69 -2.17 -6.12
CA ALA A 259 4.57 -3.11 -6.19
C ALA A 259 4.67 -4.11 -7.35
N PHE A 260 5.10 -3.62 -8.52
CA PHE A 260 5.29 -4.40 -9.74
C PHE A 260 6.30 -5.56 -9.60
N ALA A 261 7.22 -5.47 -8.64
CA ALA A 261 8.23 -6.49 -8.34
C ALA A 261 7.99 -7.18 -6.99
N HIS A 262 7.37 -6.51 -6.02
CA HIS A 262 7.09 -7.07 -4.70
C HIS A 262 5.97 -8.11 -4.74
N ASN A 263 4.84 -7.80 -5.40
CA ASN A 263 3.71 -8.72 -5.57
C ASN A 263 2.64 -8.13 -6.52
N SER A 264 2.91 -8.13 -7.84
CA SER A 264 2.02 -7.51 -8.83
C SER A 264 0.60 -8.07 -8.81
N ASP A 265 0.47 -9.39 -8.71
CA ASP A 265 -0.81 -10.09 -8.75
C ASP A 265 -1.67 -9.70 -7.55
N TYR A 266 -1.07 -9.63 -6.36
CA TYR A 266 -1.76 -9.16 -5.15
C TYR A 266 -2.32 -7.76 -5.34
N ILE A 267 -1.50 -6.83 -5.84
CA ILE A 267 -1.91 -5.43 -6.05
C ILE A 267 -3.03 -5.31 -7.08
N LEU A 268 -2.92 -6.02 -8.21
CA LEU A 268 -3.99 -6.06 -9.22
C LEU A 268 -5.28 -6.64 -8.66
N GLN A 269 -5.23 -7.69 -7.82
CA GLN A 269 -6.40 -8.26 -7.15
C GLN A 269 -7.08 -7.26 -6.21
N VAL A 270 -6.32 -6.55 -5.37
CA VAL A 270 -6.90 -5.58 -4.42
C VAL A 270 -7.45 -4.33 -5.12
N LEU A 271 -6.82 -3.88 -6.21
CA LEU A 271 -7.34 -2.79 -7.02
C LEU A 271 -8.61 -3.22 -7.79
N TYR A 272 -8.61 -4.41 -8.40
CA TYR A 272 -9.79 -4.95 -9.09
C TYR A 272 -11.00 -4.97 -8.17
N ASP A 273 -10.86 -5.59 -6.99
CA ASP A 273 -11.97 -5.76 -6.07
C ASP A 273 -12.39 -4.43 -5.44
N ALA A 274 -11.49 -3.45 -5.31
CA ALA A 274 -11.85 -2.10 -4.89
C ALA A 274 -12.65 -1.35 -5.94
N ILE A 275 -12.30 -1.47 -7.22
CA ILE A 275 -13.07 -0.92 -8.34
C ILE A 275 -14.46 -1.56 -8.36
N GLU A 276 -14.55 -2.89 -8.22
CA GLU A 276 -15.83 -3.59 -8.18
C GLU A 276 -16.69 -3.17 -6.98
N ASP A 277 -16.13 -3.10 -5.76
CA ASP A 277 -16.90 -2.73 -4.55
C ASP A 277 -17.42 -1.30 -4.63
N ILE A 278 -16.63 -0.34 -5.13
CA ILE A 278 -17.09 1.05 -5.22
C ILE A 278 -18.05 1.31 -6.39
N GLY A 279 -18.28 0.30 -7.25
CA GLY A 279 -19.23 0.35 -8.36
C GLY A 279 -18.62 0.77 -9.71
N GLY A 280 -17.29 0.75 -9.83
CA GLY A 280 -16.59 0.96 -11.09
C GLY A 280 -16.77 -0.19 -12.09
N ASP A 281 -16.52 0.09 -13.37
CA ASP A 281 -16.65 -0.89 -14.45
C ASP A 281 -15.41 -1.80 -14.54
N VAL A 282 -15.59 -3.07 -14.19
CA VAL A 282 -14.56 -4.11 -14.31
C VAL A 282 -14.75 -5.03 -15.52
N SER A 283 -15.71 -4.74 -16.42
CA SER A 283 -16.11 -5.65 -17.50
C SER A 283 -15.00 -5.95 -18.52
N LYS A 284 -14.04 -5.03 -18.66
CA LYS A 284 -12.85 -5.18 -19.50
C LYS A 284 -11.61 -5.64 -18.73
N LEU A 285 -11.66 -5.56 -17.40
CA LEU A 285 -10.53 -5.89 -16.55
C LEU A 285 -10.49 -7.41 -16.32
N GLN A 286 -9.28 -7.94 -16.22
CA GLN A 286 -9.04 -9.30 -15.76
C GLN A 286 -8.44 -9.25 -14.37
N ARG A 287 -8.99 -10.07 -13.48
CA ARG A 287 -8.45 -10.27 -12.13
C ARG A 287 -7.48 -11.47 -12.16
N PRO A 288 -6.22 -11.31 -11.72
CA PRO A 288 -5.32 -12.45 -11.53
C PRO A 288 -5.86 -13.47 -10.51
#